data_AF-A0A3D2XFT9-F1
#
_entry.id   AF-A0A3D2XFT9-F1
#
_cell.length_a   1.000
_cell.length_b   1.000
_cell.length_c   1.000
_cell.angle_alpha   90.00
_cell.angle_beta   90.00
_cell.angle_gamma   90.00
#
_symmetry.space_group_name_H-M   'P 1'
#
loop_
_entity.id
_entity.type
_entity.pdbx_description
1 polymer ?
#
loop_
_entity_poly.entity_id
_entity_poly.type
_entity_poly.pdbx_seq_one_letter_code
_entity_poly.pdbx_strand_id
1 'polypeptide(L)'
;MKNAANHLQHLHKESVVKNSFKPLWNKCEATDPYNIAGIICSEPILKCIKKLIKTRYNEKCEDEIILAAVHKIVTDKMDAGLIKPFKAAKVRVKREKKSEENNQTESPIISE
;
A
#
# COMPACT_ATOMS: atom_id res chain seq x y z
N MET A 1 33.32 -3.01 -22.07
CA MET A 1 32.67 -4.03 -21.21
C MET A 1 33.18 -4.07 -19.76
N LYS A 2 34.49 -3.89 -19.47
CA LYS A 2 35.02 -3.92 -18.08
C LYS A 2 34.36 -2.93 -17.09
N ASN A 3 33.96 -1.74 -17.56
CA ASN A 3 33.31 -0.75 -16.69
C ASN A 3 31.89 -1.14 -16.26
N ALA A 4 31.14 -1.87 -17.09
CA ALA A 4 29.78 -2.30 -16.75
C ALA A 4 29.79 -3.32 -15.61
N ALA A 5 30.75 -4.26 -15.63
CA ALA A 5 30.92 -5.24 -14.57
C ALA A 5 31.31 -4.56 -13.23
N ASN A 6 32.19 -3.56 -13.27
CA ASN A 6 32.57 -2.79 -12.08
C ASN A 6 31.39 -1.98 -11.51
N HIS A 7 30.59 -1.35 -12.37
CA HIS A 7 29.37 -0.66 -11.93
C HIS A 7 28.35 -1.63 -11.33
N LEU A 8 28.22 -2.83 -11.90
CA LEU A 8 27.31 -3.86 -11.39
C LEU A 8 27.77 -4.39 -10.02
N GLN A 9 29.07 -4.63 -9.84
CA GLN A 9 29.63 -5.01 -8.54
C GLN A 9 29.50 -3.91 -7.51
N HIS A 10 29.74 -2.66 -7.90
CA HIS A 10 29.56 -1.51 -7.03
C HIS A 10 28.10 -1.38 -6.58
N LEU A 11 27.16 -1.47 -7.52
CA LEU A 11 25.73 -1.46 -7.24
C LEU A 11 25.35 -2.61 -6.32
N HIS A 12 25.82 -3.83 -6.57
CA HIS A 12 25.56 -4.97 -5.69
C HIS A 12 26.09 -4.74 -4.26
N LYS A 13 27.29 -4.19 -4.11
CA LYS A 13 27.89 -3.86 -2.81
C LYS A 13 27.07 -2.80 -2.06
N GLU A 14 26.64 -1.73 -2.74
CA GLU A 14 25.81 -0.69 -2.13
C GLU A 14 24.42 -1.24 -1.78
N SER A 15 23.77 -1.94 -2.71
CA SER A 15 22.37 -2.35 -2.61
C SER A 15 22.14 -3.52 -1.67
N VAL A 16 22.98 -4.55 -1.75
CA VAL A 16 22.80 -5.83 -1.02
C VAL A 16 23.68 -5.88 0.23
N VAL A 17 24.98 -5.63 0.10
CA VAL A 17 25.92 -5.77 1.22
C VAL A 17 25.72 -4.66 2.25
N LYS A 18 25.55 -3.41 1.79
CA LYS A 18 25.29 -2.26 2.68
C LYS A 18 23.82 -2.05 3.01
N ASN A 19 22.91 -2.89 2.50
CA ASN A 19 21.48 -2.76 2.71
C ASN A 19 20.95 -1.33 2.40
N SER A 20 21.53 -0.61 1.43
CA SER A 20 21.19 0.81 1.20
C SER A 20 19.77 1.03 0.71
N PHE A 21 19.15 -0.01 0.15
CA PHE A 21 17.75 -0.02 -0.23
C PHE A 21 16.83 -0.48 0.90
N LYS A 22 17.34 -0.86 2.07
CA LYS A 22 16.53 -1.24 3.24
C LYS A 22 15.51 -0.15 3.61
N PRO A 23 15.81 1.16 3.57
CA PRO A 23 14.77 2.19 3.76
C PRO A 23 13.67 2.17 2.68
N LEU A 24 14.00 1.79 1.44
CA LEU A 24 13.05 1.65 0.34
C LEU A 24 12.20 0.38 0.52
N TRP A 25 12.83 -0.73 0.90
CA TRP A 25 12.15 -1.97 1.26
C TRP A 25 11.26 -1.79 2.48
N ASN A 26 11.69 -1.05 3.51
CA ASN A 26 10.90 -0.75 4.70
C ASN A 26 9.65 0.09 4.37
N LYS A 27 9.69 0.94 3.34
CA LYS A 27 8.49 1.63 2.83
C LYS A 27 7.52 0.67 2.14
N CYS A 28 8.02 -0.42 1.57
CA CYS A 28 7.23 -1.51 1.01
C CYS A 28 6.86 -2.60 2.04
N GLU A 29 7.54 -2.66 3.20
CA GLU A 29 7.24 -3.50 4.37
C GLU A 29 6.01 -3.04 5.17
N ALA A 30 5.09 -2.28 4.57
CA ALA A 30 3.75 -2.16 5.12
C ALA A 30 3.07 -3.55 5.32
N THR A 31 3.67 -4.61 4.76
CA THR A 31 3.33 -6.02 4.95
C THR A 31 4.13 -6.77 6.03
N ASP A 32 5.14 -6.15 6.65
CA ASP A 32 5.87 -6.79 7.76
C ASP A 32 4.94 -6.94 8.97
N PRO A 33 4.90 -8.12 9.64
CA PRO A 33 4.00 -8.37 10.75
C PRO A 33 4.09 -7.34 11.88
N TYR A 34 5.28 -6.81 12.18
CA TYR A 34 5.45 -5.80 13.23
C TYR A 34 4.93 -4.44 12.79
N ASN A 35 5.14 -4.07 11.52
CA ASN A 35 4.60 -2.84 10.96
C ASN A 35 3.06 -2.90 10.89
N ILE A 36 2.48 -4.02 10.45
CA ILE A 36 1.02 -4.22 10.45
C ILE A 36 0.48 -4.15 11.87
N ALA A 37 1.09 -4.85 12.83
CA ALA A 37 0.68 -4.81 14.23
C ALA A 37 0.76 -3.39 14.80
N GLY A 38 1.82 -2.65 14.51
CA GLY A 38 1.98 -1.25 14.90
C GLY A 38 0.90 -0.34 14.31
N ILE A 39 0.51 -0.56 13.06
CA ILE A 39 -0.59 0.19 12.42
C ILE A 39 -1.93 -0.16 13.08
N ILE A 40 -2.23 -1.44 13.30
CA ILE A 40 -3.48 -1.90 13.89
C ILE A 40 -3.63 -1.37 15.33
N CYS A 41 -2.55 -1.35 16.10
CA CYS A 41 -2.53 -0.85 17.47
C CYS A 41 -2.34 0.68 17.56
N SER A 42 -2.31 1.40 16.43
CA SER A 42 -2.11 2.85 16.43
C SER A 42 -3.34 3.60 16.96
N GLU A 43 -3.11 4.75 17.61
CA GLU A 43 -4.16 5.60 18.17
C GLU A 43 -5.27 5.98 17.17
N PRO A 44 -4.98 6.31 15.88
CA PRO A 44 -6.04 6.57 14.90
C PRO A 44 -6.98 5.38 14.68
N ILE A 45 -6.45 4.15 14.65
CA ILE A 45 -7.24 2.94 14.48
C ILE A 45 -8.07 2.65 15.74
N LEU A 46 -7.47 2.76 16.93
CA LEU A 46 -8.18 2.57 18.18
C LEU A 46 -9.34 3.57 18.34
N LYS A 47 -9.14 4.84 17.99
CA LYS A 47 -10.20 5.87 17.95
C LYS A 47 -11.31 5.50 16.97
N CYS A 48 -10.97 4.96 15.80
CA CYS A 48 -11.93 4.50 14.82
C CYS A 48 -12.78 3.34 15.36
N ILE A 49 -12.14 2.35 15.99
CA ILE A 49 -12.81 1.21 16.63
C ILE A 49 -13.75 1.69 17.75
N LYS A 50 -13.27 2.57 18.64
CA LYS A 50 -14.09 3.21 19.68
C LYS A 50 -15.34 3.87 19.12
N LYS A 51 -15.17 4.66 18.05
CA LYS A 51 -16.29 5.34 17.37
C LYS A 51 -17.28 4.33 16.80
N LEU A 52 -16.80 3.27 16.16
CA LEU A 52 -17.63 2.19 15.62
C LEU A 52 -18.43 1.47 16.69
N ILE A 53 -17.81 1.13 17.82
CA ILE A 53 -18.50 0.48 18.95
C ILE A 53 -19.59 1.39 19.49
N LYS A 54 -19.27 2.65 19.77
CA LYS A 54 -20.24 3.64 20.23
C LYS A 54 -21.40 3.82 19.24
N THR A 55 -21.12 3.86 17.93
CA THR A 55 -22.17 4.02 16.92
C THR A 55 -23.06 2.79 16.77
N ARG A 56 -22.50 1.58 16.84
CA ARG A 56 -23.27 0.34 16.62
C ARG A 56 -23.99 -0.16 17.87
N TYR A 57 -23.38 0.01 19.03
CA TYR A 57 -23.84 -0.60 20.28
C TYR A 57 -24.23 0.45 21.33
N ASN A 58 -23.99 1.75 21.09
CA ASN A 58 -24.24 2.83 22.05
C ASN A 58 -23.51 2.67 23.39
N GLU A 59 -22.40 1.94 23.39
CA GLU A 59 -21.59 1.67 24.57
C GLU A 59 -20.28 2.47 24.57
N LYS A 60 -19.80 2.81 25.77
CA LYS A 60 -18.44 3.32 25.96
C LYS A 60 -17.52 2.12 26.15
N CYS A 61 -16.37 2.15 25.50
CA CYS A 61 -15.36 1.10 25.59
C CYS A 61 -14.00 1.75 25.85
N GLU A 62 -13.27 1.22 26.82
CA GLU A 62 -11.95 1.72 27.22
C GLU A 62 -10.84 1.23 26.28
N ASP A 63 -9.75 1.99 26.17
CA ASP A 63 -8.64 1.65 25.26
C ASP A 63 -8.02 0.28 25.61
N GLU A 64 -7.91 -0.03 26.89
CA GLU A 64 -7.34 -1.27 27.41
C GLU A 64 -8.13 -2.50 26.95
N ILE A 65 -9.46 -2.40 26.96
CA ILE A 65 -10.36 -3.48 26.53
C ILE A 65 -10.21 -3.70 25.02
N ILE A 66 -10.13 -2.62 24.25
CA ILE A 66 -9.97 -2.67 22.80
C ILE A 66 -8.60 -3.27 22.44
N LEU A 67 -7.53 -2.82 23.09
CA LEU A 67 -6.18 -3.35 22.89
C LEU A 67 -6.11 -4.84 23.22
N ALA A 68 -6.70 -5.27 24.34
CA ALA A 68 -6.75 -6.68 24.71
C ALA A 68 -7.52 -7.51 23.66
N ALA A 69 -8.65 -7.02 23.17
CA ALA A 69 -9.42 -7.68 22.12
C ALA A 69 -8.65 -7.75 20.79
N VAL A 70 -7.99 -6.66 20.39
CA VAL A 70 -7.16 -6.60 19.18
C VAL A 70 -5.99 -7.58 19.28
N HIS A 71 -5.26 -7.59 20.39
CA HIS A 71 -4.16 -8.53 20.60
C HIS A 71 -4.64 -9.97 20.53
N LYS A 72 -5.78 -10.30 21.16
CA LYS A 72 -6.37 -11.63 21.09
C LYS A 72 -6.68 -12.04 19.65
N ILE A 73 -7.32 -11.17 18.87
CA ILE A 73 -7.66 -11.44 17.46
C ILE A 73 -6.40 -11.66 16.61
N VAL A 74 -5.34 -10.88 16.85
CA VAL A 74 -4.07 -11.01 16.12
C VAL A 74 -3.33 -12.30 16.50
N THR A 75 -3.41 -12.74 17.76
CA THR A 75 -2.77 -13.98 18.22
C THR A 75 -3.55 -15.24 17.88
N ASP A 76 -4.87 -15.15 17.75
CA ASP A 76 -5.71 -16.28 17.39
C ASP A 76 -5.43 -16.69 15.93
N LYS A 77 -5.29 -18.00 15.68
CA LYS A 77 -5.11 -18.52 14.33
C LYS A 77 -6.35 -18.17 13.51
N MET A 78 -6.20 -17.24 12.57
CA MET A 78 -7.28 -16.88 11.67
C MET A 78 -7.58 -18.06 10.74
N ASP A 79 -8.82 -18.55 10.76
CA ASP A 79 -9.28 -19.59 9.86
C ASP A 79 -9.32 -19.03 8.43
N ALA A 80 -8.41 -19.51 7.58
CA ALA A 80 -8.32 -19.11 6.18
C ALA A 80 -9.61 -19.40 5.40
N GLY A 81 -10.42 -20.38 5.84
CA GLY A 81 -11.72 -20.69 5.24
C GLY A 81 -12.79 -19.62 5.44
N LEU A 82 -12.62 -18.72 6.42
CA LEU A 82 -13.54 -17.62 6.71
C LEU A 82 -13.14 -16.32 5.99
N ILE A 83 -11.92 -16.24 5.46
CA ILE A 83 -11.44 -15.05 4.74
C ILE A 83 -11.99 -15.07 3.33
N LYS A 84 -13.01 -14.24 3.07
CA LYS A 84 -13.50 -14.02 1.69
C LYS A 84 -12.45 -13.24 0.90
N PRO A 85 -11.97 -13.74 -0.25
CA PRO A 85 -11.06 -12.98 -1.10
C PRO A 85 -11.68 -11.64 -1.47
N PHE A 86 -10.92 -10.56 -1.31
CA PHE A 86 -11.37 -9.25 -1.75
C PHE A 86 -11.54 -9.25 -3.27
N LYS A 87 -12.79 -9.27 -3.73
CA LYS A 87 -13.12 -9.11 -5.14
C LYS A 87 -13.11 -7.62 -5.43
N ALA A 88 -12.00 -7.12 -5.98
CA ALA A 88 -11.95 -5.75 -6.48
C ALA A 88 -13.12 -5.54 -7.46
N ALA A 89 -13.96 -4.54 -7.18
CA ALA A 89 -15.04 -4.18 -8.08
C ALA A 89 -14.42 -3.80 -9.43
N LYS A 90 -14.83 -4.48 -10.51
CA LYS A 90 -14.41 -4.10 -11.86
C LYS A 90 -14.96 -2.70 -12.12
N VAL A 91 -14.09 -1.68 -12.03
CA VAL A 91 -14.41 -0.32 -12.43
C VAL A 91 -14.83 -0.39 -13.90
N ARG A 92 -16.10 -0.11 -14.19
CA ARG A 92 -16.56 0.06 -15.56
C ARG A 92 -15.87 1.32 -16.09
N VAL A 93 -14.80 1.13 -16.86
CA VAL A 93 -14.20 2.19 -17.64
C VAL A 93 -15.27 2.68 -18.62
N LYS A 94 -15.85 3.84 -18.33
CA LYS A 94 -16.73 4.53 -19.27
C LYS A 94 -15.83 4.94 -20.44
N ARG A 95 -15.91 4.21 -21.56
CA ARG A 95 -15.28 4.63 -22.82
C ARG A 95 -15.89 5.98 -23.19
N GLU A 96 -15.14 7.04 -23.00
CA GLU A 96 -15.43 8.32 -23.63
C GLU A 96 -15.33 8.12 -25.14
N LYS A 97 -16.42 8.45 -25.84
CA LYS A 97 -16.45 8.44 -27.30
C LYS A 97 -15.44 9.47 -27.78
N LYS A 98 -14.39 8.98 -28.42
CA LYS A 98 -13.48 9.73 -29.27
C LYS A 98 -14.32 10.44 -30.35
N SER A 99 -14.44 11.75 -30.28
CA SER A 99 -14.88 12.58 -31.41
C SER A 99 -13.65 12.90 -32.25
N GLU A 100 -13.61 12.30 -33.45
CA GLU A 100 -12.62 12.54 -34.48
C GLU A 100 -12.85 13.90 -35.17
N GLU A 101 -11.74 14.63 -35.30
CA GLU A 101 -11.27 15.45 -36.43
C GLU A 101 -12.16 16.55 -37.04
N ASN A 102 -11.60 17.76 -37.07
CA ASN A 102 -11.58 18.50 -38.32
C ASN A 102 -10.25 19.28 -38.51
N ASN A 103 -9.73 19.18 -39.73
CA ASN A 103 -8.43 19.63 -40.23
C ASN A 103 -8.33 21.14 -40.44
N GLN A 104 -7.11 21.70 -40.35
CA GLN A 104 -6.46 22.60 -41.33
C GLN A 104 -5.05 22.99 -40.82
N THR A 105 -3.98 22.43 -41.40
CA THR A 105 -3.11 23.01 -42.44
C THR A 105 -2.32 24.23 -41.98
N GLU A 106 -1.02 24.05 -41.72
CA GLU A 106 0.10 24.81 -42.33
C GLU A 106 1.43 24.47 -41.64
N SER A 107 2.35 23.89 -42.40
CA SER A 107 3.76 23.74 -42.03
C SER A 107 4.54 24.98 -42.48
N PRO A 108 5.47 25.52 -41.68
CA PRO A 108 6.57 26.31 -42.20
C PRO A 108 7.81 25.44 -42.42
N ILE A 109 8.31 25.54 -43.63
CA ILE A 109 9.59 25.03 -44.15
C ILE A 109 10.75 25.69 -43.38
N ILE A 110 11.77 24.91 -43.00
CA ILE A 110 13.12 25.44 -42.76
C ILE A 110 14.09 24.54 -43.54
N SER A 111 14.66 25.11 -44.60
CA SER A 111 15.81 24.57 -45.34
C SER A 111 17.12 24.90 -44.62
N GLU A 112 18.14 24.11 -44.96
CA GLU A 112 19.55 24.13 -44.51
C GLU A 112 20.21 25.50 -44.28
#